data_AF-A0A7G2LUD9-F1
#
_entry.id   AF-A0A7G2LUD9-F1
#
_cell.length_a   1.000
_cell.length_b   1.000
_cell.length_c   1.000
_cell.angle_alpha   90.00
_cell.angle_beta   90.00
_cell.angle_gamma   90.00
#
_symmetry.space_group_name_H-M   'P 1'
#
loop_
_entity.id
_entity.type
_entity.pdbx_description
1 polymer ?
#
loop_
_entity_poly.entity_id
_entity_poly.type
_entity_poly.pdbx_seq_one_letter_code
_entity_poly.pdbx_strand_id
1 'polypeptide(L)'
;MNIAYILTQSARAYCDRPAVCLGLSTFSTYTQLQDRSAALAAALKQRNLVKGDRVLIFMGNRPEYIEILFAIWTAGCVAVPLNAKLHPNEVTYIHANCDAALAFTDRPEDVEGFSAVIAVGGPEYNAALQASADLQPAHAAQTDPAWIFYTSGTTGRPKGAILTHRNLWTMTTSFLADMCPVTEMSAALHPAPLSHAAGLFMLPFAQRGAANVVPQSGGFDPHEIVTLLHEYPHSSFFVAPTMLTRLTACPALDTAAIENLDLLFCGGAPIYVADLRRAMALLGNRIWIGYGQGEAPCTITYLPPHILSWEIPDSWLGSVGIPRTGVTVCVVDETGTQCPPDVAGEVIVSGDVVMAGYWGNETATASALRDGWLHTGDIGSVDAHGFLTLKDRSKDVIISGGSNIYPREVEEVLLRHSGVVET
;
A
#
# COMPACT_ATOMS: atom_id res chain seq x y z
N MET A 1 -5.84 -16.29 -12.09
CA MET A 1 -7.02 -15.94 -11.30
C MET A 1 -7.06 -14.43 -11.19
N ASN A 2 -7.97 -13.79 -11.91
CA ASN A 2 -8.07 -12.34 -11.93
C ASN A 2 -8.50 -11.80 -10.54
N ILE A 3 -7.88 -10.73 -10.07
CA ILE A 3 -8.19 -10.11 -8.77
C ILE A 3 -9.56 -9.43 -8.77
N ALA A 4 -10.08 -9.03 -9.93
CA ALA A 4 -11.42 -8.43 -10.04
C ALA A 4 -12.56 -9.36 -9.61
N TYR A 5 -12.32 -10.68 -9.53
CA TYR A 5 -13.32 -11.62 -8.99
C TYR A 5 -13.68 -11.33 -7.52
N ILE A 6 -12.82 -10.63 -6.76
CA ILE A 6 -13.17 -10.11 -5.43
C ILE A 6 -14.48 -9.34 -5.50
N LEU A 7 -14.59 -8.37 -6.42
CA LEU A 7 -15.77 -7.54 -6.56
C LEU A 7 -16.98 -8.35 -7.02
N THR A 8 -16.82 -9.24 -8.01
CA THR A 8 -17.94 -10.07 -8.50
C THR A 8 -18.51 -11.00 -7.43
N GLN A 9 -17.66 -11.56 -6.56
CA GLN A 9 -18.11 -12.39 -5.45
C GLN A 9 -18.80 -11.55 -4.39
N SER A 10 -18.20 -10.42 -4.00
CA SER A 10 -18.76 -9.55 -2.97
C SER A 10 -20.07 -8.88 -3.40
N ALA A 11 -20.22 -8.50 -4.66
CA ALA A 11 -21.49 -7.98 -5.20
C ALA A 11 -22.63 -8.98 -5.16
N ARG A 12 -22.34 -10.29 -5.22
CA ARG A 12 -23.35 -11.34 -5.07
C ARG A 12 -23.70 -11.60 -3.60
N ALA A 13 -22.72 -11.60 -2.73
CA ALA A 13 -22.90 -11.93 -1.31
C ALA A 13 -23.39 -10.73 -0.46
N TYR A 14 -23.05 -9.52 -0.87
CA TYR A 14 -23.19 -8.28 -0.09
C TYR A 14 -23.81 -7.14 -0.92
N CYS A 15 -24.70 -7.47 -1.85
CA CYS A 15 -25.25 -6.60 -2.90
C CYS A 15 -25.58 -5.17 -2.45
N ASP A 16 -26.34 -5.02 -1.36
CA ASP A 16 -26.84 -3.72 -0.88
C ASP A 16 -25.97 -3.07 0.20
N ARG A 17 -24.87 -3.72 0.60
CA ARG A 17 -23.94 -3.14 1.58
C ARG A 17 -23.16 -1.98 0.96
N PRO A 18 -22.80 -0.94 1.73
CA PRO A 18 -21.87 0.08 1.28
C PRO A 18 -20.53 -0.55 0.87
N ALA A 19 -20.12 -0.31 -0.38
CA ALA A 19 -18.82 -0.76 -0.89
C ALA A 19 -17.78 0.36 -0.85
N VAL A 20 -18.19 1.54 -1.32
CA VAL A 20 -17.35 2.76 -1.32
C VAL A 20 -18.14 3.90 -0.70
N CYS A 21 -17.49 4.64 0.20
CA CYS A 21 -18.02 5.82 0.86
C CYS A 21 -17.11 7.03 0.60
N LEU A 22 -17.71 8.22 0.59
CA LEU A 22 -17.02 9.51 0.62
C LEU A 22 -17.40 10.22 1.92
N GLY A 23 -16.44 10.35 2.83
CA GLY A 23 -16.71 10.83 4.18
C GLY A 23 -17.79 9.98 4.85
N LEU A 24 -18.91 10.61 5.20
CA LEU A 24 -20.06 9.97 5.86
C LEU A 24 -21.14 9.48 4.87
N SER A 25 -20.95 9.67 3.57
CA SER A 25 -21.94 9.33 2.55
C SER A 25 -21.56 8.07 1.79
N THR A 26 -22.50 7.15 1.61
CA THR A 26 -22.32 6.01 0.71
C THR A 26 -22.28 6.52 -0.73
N PHE A 27 -21.17 6.27 -1.43
CA PHE A 27 -21.00 6.58 -2.85
C PHE A 27 -21.59 5.47 -3.72
N SER A 28 -21.34 4.21 -3.36
CA SER A 28 -21.89 3.06 -4.07
C SER A 28 -22.03 1.84 -3.16
N THR A 29 -23.12 1.08 -3.34
CA THR A 29 -23.21 -0.30 -2.85
C THR A 29 -22.32 -1.25 -3.66
N TYR A 30 -22.17 -2.51 -3.24
CA TYR A 30 -21.38 -3.48 -4.01
C TYR A 30 -21.97 -3.77 -5.39
N THR A 31 -23.30 -3.86 -5.53
CA THR A 31 -23.96 -3.99 -6.84
C THR A 31 -23.64 -2.79 -7.73
N GLN A 32 -23.77 -1.57 -7.18
CA GLN A 32 -23.48 -0.34 -7.93
C GLN A 32 -22.00 -0.26 -8.33
N LEU A 33 -21.08 -0.63 -7.44
CA LEU A 33 -19.65 -0.68 -7.75
C LEU A 33 -19.34 -1.69 -8.87
N GLN A 34 -19.98 -2.87 -8.84
CA GLN A 34 -19.83 -3.88 -9.89
C GLN A 34 -20.36 -3.37 -11.24
N ASP A 35 -21.53 -2.75 -11.26
CA ASP A 35 -22.12 -2.21 -12.50
C ASP A 35 -21.26 -1.10 -13.09
N ARG A 36 -20.81 -0.15 -12.25
CA ARG A 36 -19.95 0.96 -12.66
C ARG A 36 -18.60 0.48 -13.17
N SER A 37 -17.98 -0.48 -12.48
CA SER A 37 -16.71 -1.08 -12.90
C SER A 37 -16.85 -1.86 -14.20
N ALA A 38 -17.95 -2.60 -14.40
CA ALA A 38 -18.23 -3.34 -15.63
C ALA A 38 -18.48 -2.40 -16.83
N ALA A 39 -19.21 -1.30 -16.61
CA ALA A 39 -19.45 -0.27 -17.62
C ALA A 39 -18.14 0.39 -18.09
N LEU A 40 -17.28 0.79 -17.15
CA LEU A 40 -15.95 1.33 -17.45
C LEU A 40 -15.07 0.29 -18.16
N ALA A 41 -15.08 -0.97 -17.72
CA ALA A 41 -14.32 -2.05 -18.36
C ALA A 41 -14.78 -2.31 -19.81
N ALA A 42 -16.10 -2.22 -20.07
CA ALA A 42 -16.64 -2.30 -21.42
C ALA A 42 -16.19 -1.11 -22.28
N ALA A 43 -16.17 0.09 -21.71
CA ALA A 43 -15.68 1.29 -22.38
C ALA A 43 -14.17 1.21 -22.74
N LEU A 44 -13.35 0.58 -21.89
CA LEU A 44 -11.94 0.28 -22.21
C LEU A 44 -11.84 -0.67 -23.41
N LYS A 45 -12.63 -1.75 -23.42
CA LYS A 45 -12.65 -2.70 -24.55
C LYS A 45 -13.15 -2.07 -25.86
N GLN A 46 -14.12 -1.16 -25.80
CA GLN A 46 -14.59 -0.40 -26.97
C GLN A 46 -13.51 0.53 -27.55
N ARG A 47 -12.54 0.95 -26.73
CA ARG A 47 -11.34 1.67 -27.17
C ARG A 47 -10.23 0.74 -27.66
N ASN A 48 -10.54 -0.54 -27.88
CA ASN A 48 -9.64 -1.59 -28.34
C ASN A 48 -8.49 -1.92 -27.37
N LEU A 49 -8.63 -1.58 -26.08
CA LEU A 49 -7.68 -2.07 -25.09
C LEU A 49 -7.83 -3.58 -24.95
N VAL A 50 -6.69 -4.27 -24.94
CA VAL A 50 -6.59 -5.72 -24.83
C VAL A 50 -5.94 -6.12 -23.51
N LYS A 51 -5.98 -7.41 -23.22
CA LYS A 51 -5.33 -7.98 -22.04
C LYS A 51 -3.85 -7.61 -22.01
N GLY A 52 -3.38 -7.08 -20.89
CA GLY A 52 -1.98 -6.67 -20.70
C GLY A 52 -1.69 -5.21 -21.05
N ASP A 53 -2.65 -4.46 -21.60
CA ASP A 53 -2.47 -3.02 -21.81
C ASP A 53 -2.39 -2.28 -20.48
N ARG A 54 -1.51 -1.28 -20.41
CA ARG A 54 -1.24 -0.50 -19.20
C ARG A 54 -2.14 0.72 -19.17
N VAL A 55 -2.87 0.89 -18.07
CA VAL A 55 -3.76 2.03 -17.87
C VAL A 55 -3.30 2.82 -16.66
N LEU A 56 -2.92 4.08 -16.89
CA LEU A 56 -2.48 4.97 -15.82
C LEU A 56 -3.67 5.47 -15.01
N ILE A 57 -3.43 5.64 -13.71
CA ILE A 57 -4.33 6.35 -12.82
C ILE A 57 -3.53 7.49 -12.17
N PHE A 58 -3.75 8.72 -12.62
CA PHE A 58 -3.07 9.91 -12.10
C PHE A 58 -4.10 10.87 -11.50
N MET A 59 -4.47 10.61 -10.25
CA MET A 59 -5.43 11.43 -9.50
C MET A 59 -5.28 11.24 -7.98
N GLY A 60 -5.83 12.19 -7.22
CA GLY A 60 -5.91 12.09 -5.76
C GLY A 60 -6.86 10.99 -5.28
N ASN A 61 -6.95 10.81 -3.96
CA ASN A 61 -7.91 9.86 -3.40
C ASN A 61 -9.34 10.35 -3.66
N ARG A 62 -10.14 9.48 -4.27
CA ARG A 62 -11.58 9.68 -4.50
C ARG A 62 -12.26 8.33 -4.72
N PRO A 63 -13.59 8.22 -4.54
CA PRO A 63 -14.32 6.97 -4.75
C PRO A 63 -14.07 6.32 -6.12
N GLU A 64 -13.99 7.16 -7.16
CA GLU A 64 -13.78 6.74 -8.55
C GLU A 64 -12.48 5.93 -8.76
N TYR A 65 -11.50 6.10 -7.88
CA TYR A 65 -10.24 5.36 -7.92
C TYR A 65 -10.46 3.85 -7.80
N ILE A 66 -11.37 3.44 -6.92
CA ILE A 66 -11.63 2.03 -6.62
C ILE A 66 -12.38 1.38 -7.78
N GLU A 67 -13.40 2.04 -8.34
CA GLU A 67 -14.11 1.51 -9.51
C GLU A 67 -13.24 1.46 -10.76
N ILE A 68 -12.32 2.42 -10.95
CA ILE A 68 -11.36 2.40 -12.06
C ILE A 68 -10.38 1.23 -11.92
N LEU A 69 -9.86 0.96 -10.72
CA LEU A 69 -8.99 -0.21 -10.48
C LEU A 69 -9.71 -1.51 -10.85
N PHE A 70 -10.93 -1.71 -10.36
CA PHE A 70 -11.72 -2.89 -10.70
C PHE A 70 -12.10 -2.95 -12.18
N ALA A 71 -12.36 -1.81 -12.83
CA ALA A 71 -12.63 -1.75 -14.27
C ALA A 71 -11.42 -2.20 -15.11
N ILE A 72 -10.22 -1.70 -14.78
CA ILE A 72 -8.96 -2.06 -15.44
C ILE A 72 -8.73 -3.58 -15.34
N TRP A 73 -8.83 -4.14 -14.13
CA TRP A 73 -8.65 -5.58 -13.94
C TRP A 73 -9.76 -6.39 -14.61
N THR A 74 -11.01 -5.94 -14.57
CA THR A 74 -12.13 -6.59 -15.26
C THR A 74 -11.91 -6.64 -16.76
N ALA A 75 -11.33 -5.59 -17.36
CA ALA A 75 -10.93 -5.56 -18.76
C ALA A 75 -9.74 -6.48 -19.08
N GLY A 76 -8.99 -6.93 -18.06
CA GLY A 76 -7.74 -7.70 -18.22
C GLY A 76 -6.51 -6.82 -18.43
N CYS A 77 -6.66 -5.51 -18.23
CA CYS A 77 -5.58 -4.53 -18.32
C CYS A 77 -4.77 -4.48 -17.01
N VAL A 78 -3.63 -3.81 -17.06
CA VAL A 78 -2.69 -3.63 -15.95
C VAL A 78 -2.83 -2.22 -15.40
N ALA A 79 -3.12 -2.10 -14.10
CA ALA A 79 -3.19 -0.79 -13.46
C ALA A 79 -1.79 -0.20 -13.31
N VAL A 80 -1.64 1.10 -13.56
CA VAL A 80 -0.41 1.84 -13.27
C VAL A 80 -0.75 3.08 -12.42
N PRO A 81 -1.01 2.88 -11.12
CA PRO A 81 -1.38 3.95 -10.19
C PRO A 81 -0.19 4.87 -9.91
N LEU A 82 -0.40 6.18 -10.05
CA LEU A 82 0.62 7.20 -9.84
C LEU A 82 0.26 8.10 -8.66
N ASN A 83 1.28 8.55 -7.93
CA ASN A 83 1.11 9.55 -6.90
C ASN A 83 0.68 10.88 -7.54
N ALA A 84 -0.48 11.42 -7.12
CA ALA A 84 -1.04 12.68 -7.61
C ALA A 84 -0.12 13.89 -7.43
N LYS A 85 0.90 13.77 -6.58
CA LYS A 85 1.91 14.80 -6.30
C LYS A 85 3.13 14.73 -7.21
N LEU A 86 3.22 13.75 -8.12
CA LEU A 86 4.33 13.68 -9.07
C LEU A 86 4.31 14.89 -9.99
N HIS A 87 5.51 15.35 -10.37
CA HIS A 87 5.62 16.40 -11.36
C HIS A 87 5.18 15.87 -12.74
N PRO A 88 4.50 16.67 -13.58
CA PRO A 88 4.03 16.23 -14.91
C PRO A 88 5.12 15.58 -15.80
N ASN A 89 6.37 16.06 -15.70
CA ASN A 89 7.51 15.45 -16.39
C ASN A 89 7.79 14.00 -15.94
N GLU A 90 7.63 13.68 -14.65
CA GLU A 90 7.79 12.31 -14.14
C GLU A 90 6.64 11.43 -14.63
N VAL A 91 5.41 11.96 -14.64
CA VAL A 91 4.22 11.29 -15.17
C VAL A 91 4.38 10.98 -16.66
N THR A 92 4.91 11.93 -17.44
CA THR A 92 5.23 11.77 -18.87
C THR A 92 6.30 10.69 -19.10
N TYR A 93 7.35 10.69 -18.28
CA TYR A 93 8.36 9.63 -18.32
C TYR A 93 7.74 8.25 -18.05
N ILE A 94 6.90 8.14 -17.02
CA ILE A 94 6.26 6.88 -16.65
C ILE A 94 5.32 6.40 -17.76
N HIS A 95 4.49 7.29 -18.32
CA HIS A 95 3.62 7.00 -19.46
C HIS A 95 4.39 6.42 -20.64
N ALA A 96 5.51 7.03 -21.01
CA ALA A 96 6.37 6.52 -22.07
C ALA A 96 7.08 5.22 -21.68
N ASN A 97 7.52 5.07 -20.43
CA ASN A 97 8.25 3.88 -19.97
C ASN A 97 7.38 2.64 -19.92
N CYS A 98 6.14 2.75 -19.42
CA CYS A 98 5.20 1.64 -19.48
C CYS A 98 4.43 1.57 -20.80
N ASP A 99 4.59 2.52 -21.72
CA ASP A 99 3.80 2.58 -22.96
C ASP A 99 2.30 2.46 -22.65
N ALA A 100 1.79 3.38 -21.84
CA ALA A 100 0.40 3.32 -21.38
C ALA A 100 -0.57 3.55 -22.56
N ALA A 101 -1.59 2.71 -22.64
CA ALA A 101 -2.63 2.80 -23.67
C ALA A 101 -3.65 3.92 -23.38
N LEU A 102 -3.85 4.25 -22.10
CA LEU A 102 -4.83 5.22 -21.63
C LEU A 102 -4.46 5.75 -20.24
N ALA A 103 -4.86 6.98 -19.92
CA ALA A 103 -4.77 7.54 -18.58
C ALA A 103 -6.14 8.01 -18.06
N PHE A 104 -6.49 7.62 -16.83
CA PHE A 104 -7.52 8.28 -16.04
C PHE A 104 -6.89 9.37 -15.17
N THR A 105 -7.48 10.56 -15.13
CA THR A 105 -6.98 11.66 -14.30
C THR A 105 -8.10 12.62 -13.89
N ASP A 106 -7.92 13.30 -12.76
CA ASP A 106 -8.73 14.46 -12.35
C ASP A 106 -8.07 15.80 -12.68
N ARG A 107 -6.93 15.77 -13.39
CA ARG A 107 -6.09 16.92 -13.74
C ARG A 107 -5.62 16.80 -15.19
N PRO A 108 -6.53 16.84 -16.18
CA PRO A 108 -6.21 16.63 -17.59
C PRO A 108 -5.14 17.59 -18.13
N GLU A 109 -5.00 18.78 -17.55
CA GLU A 109 -3.98 19.77 -17.89
C GLU A 109 -2.54 19.26 -17.69
N ASP A 110 -2.32 18.35 -16.73
CA ASP A 110 -1.01 17.80 -16.42
C ASP A 110 -0.60 16.67 -17.40
N VAL A 111 -1.50 16.25 -18.30
CA VAL A 111 -1.30 15.12 -19.24
C VAL A 111 -1.77 15.43 -20.68
N GLU A 112 -1.87 16.70 -21.07
CA GLU A 112 -2.36 17.11 -22.40
C GLU A 112 -1.61 16.46 -23.59
N GLY A 113 -0.35 16.06 -23.39
CA GLY A 113 0.46 15.40 -24.41
C GLY A 113 0.19 13.92 -24.61
N PHE A 114 -0.71 13.30 -23.84
CA PHE A 114 -1.00 11.87 -23.91
C PHE A 114 -1.99 11.56 -25.03
N SER A 115 -1.81 10.42 -25.69
CA SER A 115 -2.64 10.02 -26.84
C SER A 115 -4.08 9.68 -26.47
N ALA A 116 -4.35 9.26 -25.23
CA ALA A 116 -5.67 8.90 -24.76
C ALA A 116 -5.81 9.21 -23.26
N VAL A 117 -6.72 10.12 -22.93
CA VAL A 117 -6.99 10.58 -21.56
C VAL A 117 -8.48 10.60 -21.31
N ILE A 118 -8.91 10.04 -20.17
CA ILE A 118 -10.28 10.17 -19.66
C ILE A 118 -10.22 11.03 -18.39
N ALA A 119 -10.82 12.22 -18.45
CA ALA A 119 -11.02 13.07 -17.29
C ALA A 119 -12.11 12.48 -16.38
N VAL A 120 -11.74 12.11 -15.15
CA VAL A 120 -12.63 11.50 -14.16
C VAL A 120 -13.68 12.51 -13.71
N GLY A 121 -14.96 12.12 -13.76
CA GLY A 121 -16.11 13.00 -13.56
C GLY A 121 -16.46 13.88 -14.77
N GLY A 122 -15.67 13.82 -15.85
CA GLY A 122 -15.93 14.51 -17.11
C GLY A 122 -16.99 13.85 -17.97
N PRO A 123 -17.39 14.48 -19.11
CA PRO A 123 -18.47 13.97 -19.97
C PRO A 123 -18.23 12.55 -20.50
N GLU A 124 -17.00 12.24 -20.94
CA GLU A 124 -16.64 10.93 -21.47
C GLU A 124 -16.72 9.83 -20.40
N TYR A 125 -16.25 10.13 -19.19
CA TYR A 125 -16.33 9.23 -18.04
C TYR A 125 -17.79 8.96 -17.66
N ASN A 126 -18.60 10.02 -17.54
CA ASN A 126 -20.01 9.90 -17.19
C ASN A 126 -20.81 9.15 -18.26
N ALA A 127 -20.50 9.36 -19.55
CA ALA A 127 -21.10 8.62 -20.65
C ALA A 127 -20.77 7.11 -20.59
N ALA A 128 -19.53 6.76 -20.26
CA ALA A 128 -19.12 5.36 -20.10
C ALA A 128 -19.93 4.66 -18.99
N LEU A 129 -20.23 5.36 -17.90
CA LEU A 129 -21.00 4.84 -16.77
C LEU A 129 -22.50 4.61 -17.06
N GLN A 130 -23.05 5.24 -18.11
CA GLN A 130 -24.45 5.01 -18.51
C GLN A 130 -24.64 3.72 -19.30
N ALA A 131 -23.55 3.09 -19.77
CA ALA A 131 -23.62 1.84 -20.49
C ALA A 131 -23.95 0.70 -19.52
N SER A 132 -25.06 0.00 -19.74
CA SER A 132 -25.29 -1.28 -19.07
C SER A 132 -24.36 -2.32 -19.68
N ALA A 133 -23.53 -2.93 -18.83
CA ALA A 133 -22.61 -3.99 -19.23
C ALA A 133 -22.61 -5.10 -18.18
N ASP A 134 -23.05 -6.30 -18.56
CA ASP A 134 -22.76 -7.51 -17.80
C ASP A 134 -21.42 -8.07 -18.29
N LEU A 135 -20.34 -7.47 -17.79
CA LEU A 135 -18.98 -7.88 -18.15
C LEU A 135 -18.34 -8.63 -16.99
N GLN A 136 -18.10 -9.91 -17.21
CA GLN A 136 -17.31 -10.73 -16.27
C GLN A 136 -15.82 -10.39 -16.39
N PRO A 137 -15.04 -10.50 -15.29
CA PRO A 137 -13.60 -10.33 -15.32
C PRO A 137 -12.93 -11.17 -16.40
N ALA A 138 -12.02 -10.56 -17.16
CA ALA A 138 -11.25 -11.27 -18.18
C ALA A 138 -10.41 -12.40 -17.57
N HIS A 139 -10.20 -13.48 -18.33
CA HIS A 139 -9.32 -14.56 -17.90
C HIS A 139 -7.87 -14.09 -17.77
N ALA A 140 -7.30 -14.27 -16.57
CA ALA A 140 -5.90 -13.98 -16.28
C ALA A 140 -5.23 -15.21 -15.65
N ALA A 141 -4.01 -15.52 -16.09
CA ALA A 141 -3.09 -16.37 -15.35
C ALA A 141 -2.73 -15.68 -14.02
N GLN A 142 -2.29 -16.46 -13.05
CA GLN A 142 -1.87 -15.90 -11.75
C GLN A 142 -0.61 -15.04 -11.88
N THR A 143 0.24 -15.34 -12.86
CA THR A 143 1.49 -14.62 -13.16
C THR A 143 1.28 -13.42 -14.09
N ASP A 144 0.06 -13.18 -14.59
CA ASP A 144 -0.19 -12.00 -15.41
C ASP A 144 -0.05 -10.73 -14.54
N PRO A 145 0.58 -9.66 -15.06
CA PRO A 145 0.65 -8.37 -14.37
C PRO A 145 -0.75 -7.82 -14.06
N ALA A 146 -0.91 -7.28 -12.85
CA ALA A 146 -2.14 -6.62 -12.41
C ALA A 146 -1.89 -5.15 -12.01
N TRP A 147 -0.68 -4.85 -11.55
CA TRP A 147 -0.27 -3.54 -11.08
C TRP A 147 1.21 -3.31 -11.39
N ILE A 148 1.58 -2.15 -11.96
CA ILE A 148 2.99 -1.73 -12.06
C ILE A 148 3.23 -0.60 -11.08
N PHE A 149 4.03 -0.88 -10.06
CA PHE A 149 4.27 0.01 -8.93
C PHE A 149 5.55 0.80 -9.19
N TYR A 150 5.44 2.07 -9.57
CA TYR A 150 6.61 2.91 -9.81
C TYR A 150 7.23 3.40 -8.49
N THR A 151 8.51 3.07 -8.28
CA THR A 151 9.30 3.52 -7.14
C THR A 151 10.33 4.55 -7.59
N SER A 152 10.69 5.50 -6.71
CA SER A 152 11.79 6.42 -6.93
C SER A 152 13.11 5.64 -6.89
N GLY A 153 13.62 5.28 -8.06
CA GLY A 153 14.86 4.51 -8.16
C GLY A 153 16.05 5.31 -7.62
N THR A 154 16.98 4.63 -6.94
CA THR A 154 18.25 5.23 -6.47
C THR A 154 19.13 5.80 -7.59
N THR A 155 18.84 5.46 -8.84
CA THR A 155 19.51 5.97 -10.05
C THR A 155 18.86 7.25 -10.61
N GLY A 156 17.88 7.82 -9.92
CA GLY A 156 17.19 9.07 -10.29
C GLY A 156 16.03 8.93 -11.28
N ARG A 157 15.82 7.75 -11.88
CA ARG A 157 14.66 7.46 -12.74
C ARG A 157 13.73 6.44 -12.09
N PRO A 158 12.39 6.65 -12.13
CA PRO A 158 11.44 5.70 -11.59
C PRO A 158 11.55 4.32 -12.24
N LYS A 159 11.38 3.26 -11.45
CA LYS A 159 11.33 1.86 -11.91
C LYS A 159 9.97 1.27 -11.58
N GLY A 160 9.33 0.59 -12.53
CA GLY A 160 8.03 -0.04 -12.32
C GLY A 160 8.17 -1.48 -11.83
N ALA A 161 7.95 -1.74 -10.54
CA ALA A 161 7.88 -3.09 -9.99
C ALA A 161 6.59 -3.79 -10.45
N ILE A 162 6.69 -4.94 -11.10
CA ILE A 162 5.55 -5.68 -11.64
C ILE A 162 4.93 -6.54 -10.55
N LEU A 163 3.71 -6.21 -10.15
CA LEU A 163 2.89 -7.01 -9.27
C LEU A 163 1.84 -7.77 -10.09
N THR A 164 1.84 -9.07 -9.94
CA THR A 164 0.94 -10.00 -10.61
C THR A 164 -0.38 -10.15 -9.85
N HIS A 165 -1.37 -10.78 -10.47
CA HIS A 165 -2.58 -11.16 -9.74
C HIS A 165 -2.28 -12.08 -8.55
N ARG A 166 -1.27 -12.95 -8.64
CA ARG A 166 -0.80 -13.77 -7.51
C ARG A 166 -0.32 -12.89 -6.36
N ASN A 167 0.50 -11.88 -6.64
CA ASN A 167 0.98 -10.96 -5.60
C ASN A 167 -0.19 -10.28 -4.87
N LEU A 168 -1.19 -9.77 -5.60
CA LEU A 168 -2.34 -9.11 -5.00
C LEU A 168 -3.22 -10.07 -4.18
N TRP A 169 -3.43 -11.30 -4.66
CA TRP A 169 -4.13 -12.33 -3.90
C TRP A 169 -3.37 -12.73 -2.63
N THR A 170 -2.06 -12.96 -2.73
CA THR A 170 -1.22 -13.32 -1.58
C THR A 170 -1.18 -12.19 -0.55
N MET A 171 -1.10 -10.93 -0.97
CA MET A 171 -1.24 -9.77 -0.09
C MET A 171 -2.61 -9.77 0.60
N THR A 172 -3.69 -9.99 -0.14
CA THR A 172 -5.04 -10.02 0.41
C THR A 172 -5.23 -11.14 1.42
N THR A 173 -4.78 -12.36 1.13
CA THR A 173 -4.93 -13.50 2.01
C THR A 173 -4.02 -13.43 3.23
N SER A 174 -2.77 -12.96 3.08
CA SER A 174 -1.88 -12.74 4.21
C SER A 174 -2.38 -11.61 5.11
N PHE A 175 -3.02 -10.57 4.56
CA PHE A 175 -3.74 -9.56 5.35
C PHE A 175 -4.80 -10.22 6.24
N LEU A 176 -5.68 -11.01 5.63
CA LEU A 176 -6.78 -11.68 6.34
C LEU A 176 -6.31 -12.76 7.33
N ALA A 177 -5.08 -13.27 7.18
CA ALA A 177 -4.50 -14.26 8.09
C ALA A 177 -3.78 -13.62 9.29
N ASP A 178 -3.02 -12.54 9.06
CA ASP A 178 -2.10 -12.00 10.05
C ASP A 178 -2.67 -10.82 10.85
N MET A 179 -3.58 -10.06 10.24
CA MET A 179 -4.10 -8.80 10.79
C MET A 179 -5.36 -9.02 11.64
N CYS A 180 -5.96 -7.94 12.16
CA CYS A 180 -7.23 -8.02 12.87
C CYS A 180 -8.33 -8.65 11.97
N PRO A 181 -9.29 -9.40 12.55
CA PRO A 181 -10.37 -9.99 11.78
C PRO A 181 -11.17 -8.91 11.02
N VAL A 182 -11.26 -9.05 9.70
CA VAL A 182 -12.11 -8.22 8.85
C VAL A 182 -13.41 -8.96 8.58
N THR A 183 -14.53 -8.29 8.86
CA THR A 183 -15.89 -8.78 8.55
C THR A 183 -16.61 -7.76 7.69
N GLU A 184 -17.82 -8.07 7.25
CA GLU A 184 -18.66 -7.14 6.50
C GLU A 184 -19.01 -5.88 7.30
N MET A 185 -18.89 -5.92 8.63
CA MET A 185 -19.11 -4.78 9.54
C MET A 185 -17.89 -3.85 9.67
N SER A 186 -16.74 -4.24 9.12
CA SER A 186 -15.51 -3.44 9.16
C SER A 186 -15.54 -2.28 8.15
N ALA A 187 -14.63 -1.32 8.34
CA ALA A 187 -14.39 -0.24 7.41
C ALA A 187 -12.87 -0.01 7.20
N ALA A 188 -12.44 0.11 5.94
CA ALA A 188 -11.10 0.59 5.61
C ALA A 188 -11.16 2.08 5.33
N LEU A 189 -10.51 2.91 6.15
CA LEU A 189 -10.36 4.34 5.85
C LEU A 189 -9.10 4.54 4.98
N HIS A 190 -9.21 5.36 3.94
CA HIS A 190 -8.14 5.60 2.96
C HIS A 190 -7.56 7.03 3.00
N PRO A 191 -6.93 7.48 4.12
CA PRO A 191 -6.32 8.80 4.20
C PRO A 191 -4.91 8.88 3.57
N ALA A 192 -4.26 7.73 3.39
CA ALA A 192 -3.00 7.61 2.66
C ALA A 192 -3.27 7.40 1.16
N PRO A 193 -2.37 7.79 0.25
CA PRO A 193 -2.66 7.74 -1.18
C PRO A 193 -2.97 6.33 -1.70
N LEU A 194 -4.08 6.18 -2.43
CA LEU A 194 -4.53 4.93 -3.04
C LEU A 194 -3.59 4.41 -4.14
N SER A 195 -2.69 5.26 -4.64
CA SER A 195 -1.65 4.90 -5.59
C SER A 195 -0.47 4.13 -4.98
N HIS A 196 -0.37 4.08 -3.65
CA HIS A 196 0.69 3.37 -2.94
C HIS A 196 0.19 2.05 -2.35
N ALA A 197 1.06 1.36 -1.61
CA ALA A 197 0.75 0.09 -0.96
C ALA A 197 -0.47 0.17 -0.01
N ALA A 198 -0.74 1.35 0.57
CA ALA A 198 -1.94 1.61 1.36
C ALA A 198 -3.24 1.35 0.58
N GLY A 199 -3.27 1.66 -0.72
CA GLY A 199 -4.43 1.40 -1.57
C GLY A 199 -4.74 -0.08 -1.74
N LEU A 200 -3.76 -0.97 -1.58
CA LEU A 200 -3.98 -2.42 -1.65
C LEU A 200 -4.85 -2.94 -0.49
N PHE A 201 -4.94 -2.19 0.62
CA PHE A 201 -5.79 -2.57 1.75
C PHE A 201 -7.26 -2.56 1.38
N MET A 202 -7.66 -1.95 0.26
CA MET A 202 -9.04 -2.04 -0.21
C MET A 202 -9.48 -3.47 -0.56
N LEU A 203 -8.53 -4.33 -0.99
CA LEU A 203 -8.82 -5.69 -1.47
C LEU A 203 -9.32 -6.64 -0.37
N PRO A 204 -8.65 -6.78 0.80
CA PRO A 204 -9.17 -7.63 1.89
C PRO A 204 -10.52 -7.15 2.42
N PHE A 205 -10.77 -5.85 2.47
CA PHE A 205 -12.05 -5.28 2.90
C PHE A 205 -13.14 -5.53 1.85
N ALA A 206 -12.82 -5.33 0.56
CA ALA A 206 -13.71 -5.67 -0.54
C ALA A 206 -14.08 -7.16 -0.52
N GLN A 207 -13.12 -8.06 -0.26
CA GLN A 207 -13.34 -9.51 -0.16
C GLN A 207 -14.26 -9.92 1.00
N ARG A 208 -14.44 -9.05 1.99
CA ARG A 208 -15.30 -9.29 3.16
C ARG A 208 -16.62 -8.52 3.09
N GLY A 209 -16.91 -7.80 2.01
CA GLY A 209 -18.13 -6.99 1.94
C GLY A 209 -18.11 -5.76 2.85
N ALA A 210 -16.91 -5.35 3.28
CA ALA A 210 -16.67 -4.22 4.18
C ALA A 210 -16.63 -2.89 3.41
N ALA A 211 -16.87 -1.78 4.09
CA ALA A 211 -16.85 -0.47 3.45
C ALA A 211 -15.40 0.00 3.18
N ASN A 212 -15.16 0.57 2.00
CA ASN A 212 -13.95 1.35 1.71
C ASN A 212 -14.29 2.83 1.74
N VAL A 213 -13.76 3.55 2.73
CA VAL A 213 -14.12 4.94 3.03
C VAL A 213 -12.99 5.86 2.58
N VAL A 214 -13.26 6.68 1.57
CA VAL A 214 -12.36 7.77 1.17
C VAL A 214 -12.72 9.01 1.98
N PRO A 215 -11.78 9.63 2.72
CA PRO A 215 -12.06 10.88 3.42
C PRO A 215 -12.52 11.98 2.46
N GLN A 216 -13.45 12.81 2.90
CA GLN A 216 -13.95 13.99 2.19
C GLN A 216 -12.83 14.99 1.87
N SER A 217 -11.80 15.08 2.72
CA SER A 217 -10.62 15.91 2.46
C SER A 217 -9.73 15.39 1.33
N GLY A 218 -9.92 14.14 0.87
CA GLY A 218 -9.06 13.49 -0.12
C GLY A 218 -7.67 13.12 0.41
N GLY A 219 -7.44 13.21 1.73
CA GLY A 219 -6.15 12.91 2.35
C GLY A 219 -6.26 12.72 3.86
N PHE A 220 -5.16 12.99 4.56
CA PHE A 220 -5.09 12.84 6.01
C PHE A 220 -5.35 14.15 6.76
N ASP A 221 -6.51 14.20 7.40
CA ASP A 221 -6.89 15.20 8.40
C ASP A 221 -7.24 14.49 9.73
N PRO A 222 -6.48 14.72 10.82
CA PRO A 222 -6.77 14.14 12.12
C PRO A 222 -8.19 14.38 12.64
N HIS A 223 -8.79 15.55 12.42
CA HIS A 223 -10.15 15.86 12.89
C HIS A 223 -11.20 15.05 12.14
N GLU A 224 -10.99 14.89 10.83
CA GLU A 224 -11.85 14.06 10.00
C GLU A 224 -11.74 12.60 10.39
N ILE A 225 -10.53 12.09 10.65
CA ILE A 225 -10.34 10.72 11.15
C ILE A 225 -11.13 10.49 12.44
N VAL A 226 -11.07 11.43 13.40
CA VAL A 226 -11.86 11.34 14.63
C VAL A 226 -13.35 11.26 14.33
N THR A 227 -13.86 12.08 13.40
CA THR A 227 -15.27 12.05 12.99
C THR A 227 -15.63 10.72 12.34
N LEU A 228 -14.78 10.19 11.46
CA LEU A 228 -15.00 8.91 10.79
C LEU A 228 -14.99 7.74 11.78
N LEU A 229 -14.17 7.78 12.83
CA LEU A 229 -14.17 6.74 13.87
C LEU A 229 -15.49 6.68 14.65
N HIS A 230 -16.23 7.78 14.76
CA HIS A 230 -17.57 7.75 15.37
C HIS A 230 -18.62 7.08 14.46
N GLU A 231 -18.48 7.24 13.14
CA GLU A 231 -19.44 6.71 12.17
C GLU A 231 -19.16 5.24 11.81
N TYR A 232 -17.89 4.88 11.67
CA TYR A 232 -17.46 3.59 11.15
C TYR A 232 -16.85 2.73 12.27
N PRO A 233 -17.62 1.80 12.88
CA PRO A 233 -17.06 0.82 13.80
C PRO A 233 -16.12 -0.13 13.07
N HIS A 234 -15.22 -0.78 13.82
CA HIS A 234 -14.25 -1.72 13.25
C HIS A 234 -13.41 -1.12 12.12
N SER A 235 -13.07 0.16 12.28
CA SER A 235 -12.26 0.94 11.36
C SER A 235 -10.82 0.49 11.37
N SER A 236 -10.22 0.46 10.19
CA SER A 236 -8.81 0.17 9.99
C SER A 236 -8.22 1.10 8.95
N PHE A 237 -7.01 1.58 9.13
CA PHE A 237 -6.34 2.40 8.13
C PHE A 237 -4.83 2.40 8.22
N PHE A 238 -4.20 2.77 7.10
CA PHE A 238 -2.75 2.94 6.99
C PHE A 238 -2.35 4.37 7.35
N VAL A 239 -1.23 4.51 8.05
CA VAL A 239 -0.55 5.78 8.34
C VAL A 239 0.95 5.67 8.12
N ALA A 240 1.56 6.77 7.67
CA ALA A 240 3.00 6.96 7.85
C ALA A 240 3.29 7.45 9.29
N PRO A 241 4.53 7.30 9.80
CA PRO A 241 4.90 7.80 11.13
C PRO A 241 4.54 9.28 11.36
N THR A 242 4.72 10.13 10.35
CA THR A 242 4.35 11.55 10.42
C THR A 242 2.83 11.77 10.58
N MET A 243 2.00 10.93 9.95
CA MET A 243 0.54 10.96 10.12
C MET A 243 0.17 10.48 11.53
N LEU A 244 0.82 9.44 12.04
CA LEU A 244 0.61 8.96 13.41
C LEU A 244 0.94 10.05 14.43
N THR A 245 2.09 10.71 14.31
CA THR A 245 2.48 11.82 15.19
C THR A 245 1.45 12.95 15.13
N ARG A 246 1.00 13.35 13.94
CA ARG A 246 -0.07 14.35 13.76
C ARG A 246 -1.40 13.93 14.40
N LEU A 247 -1.77 12.64 14.33
CA LEU A 247 -2.96 12.12 14.99
C LEU A 247 -2.84 12.23 16.52
N THR A 248 -1.71 11.77 17.07
CA THR A 248 -1.47 11.76 18.52
C THR A 248 -1.31 13.15 19.14
N ALA A 249 -0.95 14.15 18.32
CA ALA A 249 -0.89 15.54 18.73
C ALA A 249 -2.21 16.30 18.53
N CYS A 250 -3.23 15.68 17.94
CA CYS A 250 -4.50 16.34 17.65
C CYS A 250 -5.40 16.36 18.90
N PRO A 251 -5.84 17.54 19.37
CA PRO A 251 -6.74 17.63 20.53
C PRO A 251 -8.08 16.90 20.33
N ALA A 252 -8.55 16.74 19.09
CA ALA A 252 -9.79 16.01 18.82
C ALA A 252 -9.70 14.52 19.19
N LEU A 253 -8.49 13.97 19.35
CA LEU A 253 -8.30 12.58 19.75
C LEU A 253 -8.89 12.29 21.14
N ASP A 254 -8.93 13.29 22.03
CA ASP A 254 -9.49 13.17 23.38
C ASP A 254 -10.98 12.76 23.37
N THR A 255 -11.71 13.06 22.29
CA THR A 255 -13.12 12.72 22.13
C THR A 255 -13.37 11.57 21.18
N ALA A 256 -12.33 10.97 20.60
CA ALA A 256 -12.47 9.95 19.57
C ALA A 256 -13.03 8.64 20.11
N ALA A 257 -13.87 7.96 19.31
CA ALA A 257 -14.29 6.59 19.55
C ALA A 257 -13.16 5.60 19.23
N ILE A 258 -12.10 5.59 20.04
CA ILE A 258 -10.93 4.71 19.85
C ILE A 258 -11.30 3.23 19.92
N GLU A 259 -12.37 2.88 20.63
CA GLU A 259 -12.95 1.53 20.64
C GLU A 259 -13.38 1.03 19.26
N ASN A 260 -13.70 1.94 18.33
CA ASN A 260 -14.06 1.62 16.96
C ASN A 260 -12.84 1.41 16.05
N LEU A 261 -11.62 1.70 16.52
CA LEU A 261 -10.39 1.43 15.78
C LEU A 261 -9.94 -0.01 16.08
N ASP A 262 -9.91 -0.87 15.06
CA ASP A 262 -9.39 -2.23 15.18
C ASP A 262 -7.90 -2.30 14.80
N LEU A 263 -7.49 -1.53 13.78
CA LEU A 263 -6.12 -1.57 13.26
C LEU A 263 -5.66 -0.24 12.67
N LEU A 264 -4.56 0.27 13.20
CA LEU A 264 -3.79 1.37 12.67
C LEU A 264 -2.44 0.85 12.17
N PHE A 265 -2.33 0.59 10.87
CA PHE A 265 -1.10 0.08 10.27
C PHE A 265 -0.13 1.23 10.00
N CYS A 266 0.98 1.26 10.72
CA CYS A 266 2.05 2.22 10.56
C CYS A 266 3.20 1.62 9.74
N GLY A 267 3.58 2.28 8.65
CA GLY A 267 4.69 1.82 7.81
C GLY A 267 5.15 2.87 6.80
N GLY A 268 6.09 2.47 5.95
CA GLY A 268 6.64 3.33 4.89
C GLY A 268 7.79 4.26 5.33
N ALA A 269 8.05 4.38 6.63
CA ALA A 269 9.26 5.01 7.19
C ALA A 269 9.54 4.45 8.59
N PRO A 270 10.77 4.60 9.13
CA PRO A 270 11.08 4.24 10.51
C PRO A 270 10.18 4.97 11.52
N ILE A 271 9.83 4.28 12.60
CA ILE A 271 9.16 4.87 13.77
C ILE A 271 10.08 4.78 14.98
N TYR A 272 10.21 5.88 15.71
CA TYR A 272 11.00 5.92 16.92
C TYR A 272 10.22 5.32 18.09
N VAL A 273 10.92 4.57 18.96
CA VAL A 273 10.31 3.90 20.12
C VAL A 273 9.57 4.90 21.02
N ALA A 274 10.11 6.11 21.20
CA ALA A 274 9.46 7.15 22.00
C ALA A 274 8.11 7.58 21.42
N ASP A 275 8.03 7.80 20.11
CA ASP A 275 6.80 8.16 19.42
C ASP A 275 5.79 7.01 19.43
N LEU A 276 6.26 5.77 19.24
CA LEU A 276 5.42 4.58 19.34
C LEU A 276 4.85 4.42 20.75
N ARG A 277 5.66 4.59 21.81
CA ARG A 277 5.18 4.54 23.20
C ARG A 277 4.14 5.63 23.49
N ARG A 278 4.35 6.85 22.99
CA ARG A 278 3.35 7.93 23.09
C ARG A 278 2.05 7.55 22.39
N ALA A 279 2.13 7.01 21.18
CA ALA A 279 0.96 6.58 20.42
C ALA A 279 0.22 5.43 21.11
N MET A 280 0.94 4.44 21.65
CA MET A 280 0.38 3.33 22.43
C MET A 280 -0.35 3.82 23.69
N ALA A 281 0.15 4.87 24.35
CA ALA A 281 -0.51 5.44 25.52
C ALA A 281 -1.91 6.01 25.20
N LEU A 282 -2.12 6.48 23.98
CA LEU A 282 -3.36 7.12 23.53
C LEU A 282 -4.30 6.15 22.80
N LEU A 283 -3.74 5.25 21.99
CA LEU A 283 -4.48 4.36 21.09
C LEU A 283 -4.56 2.91 21.59
N GLY A 284 -3.75 2.55 22.59
CA GLY A 284 -3.61 1.18 23.07
C GLY A 284 -2.91 0.26 22.07
N ASN A 285 -3.23 -1.03 22.13
CA ASN A 285 -2.66 -2.11 21.31
C ASN A 285 -3.28 -2.21 19.91
N ARG A 286 -3.66 -1.08 19.30
CA ARG A 286 -4.31 -1.02 17.97
C ARG A 286 -3.34 -0.67 16.86
N ILE A 287 -2.10 -0.36 17.20
CA ILE A 287 -1.06 0.01 16.26
C ILE A 287 -0.43 -1.27 15.72
N TRP A 288 -0.10 -1.30 14.44
CA TRP A 288 0.63 -2.40 13.82
C TRP A 288 1.82 -1.78 13.09
N ILE A 289 3.04 -2.20 13.39
CA ILE A 289 4.21 -1.72 12.64
C ILE A 289 4.49 -2.71 11.51
N GLY A 290 4.68 -2.22 10.30
CA GLY A 290 4.92 -3.07 9.14
C GLY A 290 6.11 -2.62 8.30
N TYR A 291 6.77 -3.60 7.69
CA TYR A 291 7.81 -3.39 6.70
C TYR A 291 7.40 -4.00 5.35
N GLY A 292 7.72 -3.25 4.30
CA GLY A 292 7.40 -3.56 2.92
C GLY A 292 8.06 -2.53 2.00
N GLN A 293 8.16 -2.87 0.73
CA GLN A 293 8.69 -2.00 -0.33
C GLN A 293 7.79 -2.09 -1.56
N GLY A 294 7.98 -1.28 -2.61
CA GLY A 294 7.15 -1.38 -3.82
C GLY A 294 7.22 -2.77 -4.48
N GLU A 295 8.35 -3.44 -4.29
CA GLU A 295 8.70 -4.79 -4.73
C GLU A 295 8.02 -5.90 -3.89
N ALA A 296 7.52 -5.57 -2.69
CA ALA A 296 6.75 -6.46 -1.80
C ALA A 296 5.86 -5.61 -0.87
N PRO A 297 4.77 -5.02 -1.39
CA PRO A 297 4.08 -3.91 -0.74
C PRO A 297 3.35 -4.35 0.54
N CYS A 298 3.73 -3.74 1.67
CA CYS A 298 3.16 -3.93 3.02
C CYS A 298 3.07 -5.39 3.51
N THR A 299 3.98 -6.25 3.07
CA THR A 299 3.84 -7.71 3.25
C THR A 299 5.10 -8.43 3.75
N ILE A 300 6.20 -7.74 4.06
CA ILE A 300 7.44 -8.44 4.44
C ILE A 300 7.38 -8.90 5.89
N THR A 301 7.33 -7.95 6.83
CA THR A 301 7.22 -8.25 8.27
C THR A 301 6.15 -7.38 8.92
N TYR A 302 5.75 -7.78 10.13
CA TYR A 302 4.91 -6.99 11.00
C TYR A 302 5.26 -7.22 12.46
N LEU A 303 5.06 -6.19 13.27
CA LEU A 303 5.06 -6.29 14.72
C LEU A 303 3.62 -6.52 15.21
N PRO A 304 3.26 -7.74 15.63
CA PRO A 304 1.90 -8.04 16.07
C PRO A 304 1.54 -7.27 17.37
N PRO A 305 0.28 -6.84 17.53
CA PRO A 305 -0.15 -6.02 18.66
C PRO A 305 -0.15 -6.75 20.00
N HIS A 306 -0.24 -8.09 20.02
CA HIS A 306 -0.06 -8.85 21.27
C HIS A 306 1.37 -8.74 21.83
N ILE A 307 2.32 -8.29 21.00
CA ILE A 307 3.71 -7.97 21.36
C ILE A 307 3.87 -6.46 21.61
N LEU A 308 2.85 -5.64 21.33
CA LEU A 308 2.81 -4.24 21.77
C LEU A 308 2.25 -4.15 23.20
N SER A 309 3.04 -4.65 24.16
CA SER A 309 2.72 -4.52 25.59
C SER A 309 3.73 -3.60 26.29
N TRP A 310 3.33 -3.06 27.45
CA TRP A 310 4.18 -2.16 28.24
C TRP A 310 5.47 -2.83 28.74
N GLU A 311 5.46 -4.16 28.87
CA GLU A 311 6.53 -4.96 29.45
C GLU A 311 7.56 -5.42 28.39
N ILE A 312 7.34 -5.08 27.12
CA ILE A 312 8.17 -5.53 26.01
C ILE A 312 9.44 -4.67 25.90
N PRO A 313 10.61 -5.28 25.63
CA PRO A 313 11.86 -4.55 25.47
C PRO A 313 11.79 -3.51 24.35
N ASP A 314 12.44 -2.37 24.55
CA ASP A 314 12.55 -1.32 23.52
C ASP A 314 13.17 -1.85 22.21
N SER A 315 14.07 -2.84 22.28
CA SER A 315 14.66 -3.48 21.10
C SER A 315 13.63 -4.14 20.19
N TRP A 316 12.55 -4.70 20.75
CA TRP A 316 11.47 -5.29 19.98
C TRP A 316 10.48 -4.24 19.49
N LEU A 317 10.21 -3.20 20.28
CA LEU A 317 9.39 -2.07 19.82
C LEU A 317 10.03 -1.27 18.68
N GLY A 318 11.37 -1.18 18.65
CA GLY A 318 12.11 -0.54 17.57
C GLY A 318 12.28 -1.41 16.32
N SER A 319 11.89 -2.68 16.40
CA SER A 319 11.94 -3.63 15.29
C SER A 319 10.77 -3.45 14.32
N VAL A 320 10.88 -4.05 13.13
CA VAL A 320 9.76 -4.23 12.19
C VAL A 320 9.07 -5.58 12.37
N GLY A 321 9.35 -6.28 13.47
CA GLY A 321 8.68 -7.50 13.89
C GLY A 321 9.14 -8.73 13.12
N ILE A 322 8.19 -9.64 12.91
CA ILE A 322 8.42 -11.00 12.39
C ILE A 322 7.89 -11.14 10.96
N PRO A 323 8.38 -12.13 10.19
CA PRO A 323 7.86 -12.39 8.84
C PRO A 323 6.34 -12.61 8.81
N ARG A 324 5.69 -12.07 7.77
CA ARG A 324 4.28 -12.31 7.48
C ARG A 324 4.02 -13.76 7.05
N THR A 325 2.77 -14.21 7.15
CA THR A 325 2.39 -15.54 6.68
C THR A 325 2.75 -15.73 5.21
N GLY A 326 3.48 -16.81 4.92
CA GLY A 326 3.92 -17.14 3.56
C GLY A 326 5.15 -16.37 3.08
N VAL A 327 5.84 -15.65 3.96
CA VAL A 327 7.05 -14.88 3.65
C VAL A 327 8.23 -15.42 4.45
N THR A 328 9.36 -15.58 3.76
CA THR A 328 10.64 -15.90 4.39
C THR A 328 11.52 -14.67 4.35
N VAL A 329 12.14 -14.36 5.49
CA VAL A 329 13.11 -13.27 5.63
C VAL A 329 14.43 -13.84 6.11
N CYS A 330 15.52 -13.41 5.51
CA CYS A 330 16.87 -13.75 5.92
C CYS A 330 17.72 -12.47 5.94
N VAL A 331 18.77 -12.46 6.75
CA VAL A 331 19.81 -11.43 6.74
C VAL A 331 21.10 -12.10 6.32
N VAL A 332 21.74 -11.59 5.27
CA VAL A 332 22.94 -12.20 4.68
C VAL A 332 24.12 -11.24 4.62
N ASP A 333 25.32 -11.80 4.68
CA ASP A 333 26.56 -11.06 4.46
C ASP A 333 26.84 -10.84 2.94
N GLU A 334 27.98 -10.22 2.63
CA GLU A 334 28.39 -9.94 1.25
C GLU A 334 28.59 -11.19 0.38
N THR A 335 28.77 -12.36 1.00
CA THR A 335 28.92 -13.65 0.32
C THR A 335 27.58 -14.35 0.07
N GLY A 336 26.48 -13.80 0.60
CA GLY A 336 25.16 -14.42 0.59
C GLY A 336 24.95 -15.46 1.70
N THR A 337 25.86 -15.52 2.69
CA THR A 337 25.74 -16.43 3.83
C THR A 337 24.87 -15.79 4.91
N GLN A 338 23.97 -16.58 5.52
CA GLN A 338 23.11 -16.09 6.60
C GLN A 338 23.94 -15.59 7.80
N CYS A 339 23.66 -14.37 8.23
CA CYS A 339 24.25 -13.76 9.41
C CYS A 339 23.77 -14.47 10.70
N PRO A 340 24.65 -14.61 11.72
CA PRO A 340 24.23 -14.99 13.06
C PRO A 340 23.24 -13.97 13.67
N PRO A 341 22.52 -14.33 14.75
CA PRO A 341 21.65 -13.39 15.46
C PRO A 341 22.37 -12.08 15.82
N ASP A 342 21.65 -10.97 15.70
CA ASP A 342 22.10 -9.59 15.98
C ASP A 342 23.26 -9.06 15.09
N VAL A 343 23.77 -9.86 14.16
CA VAL A 343 24.76 -9.42 13.17
C VAL A 343 24.06 -8.75 11.99
N ALA A 344 24.50 -7.54 11.66
CA ALA A 344 23.93 -6.76 10.56
C ALA A 344 24.34 -7.32 9.19
N GLY A 345 23.41 -7.31 8.25
CA GLY A 345 23.62 -7.72 6.85
C GLY A 345 22.49 -7.21 5.96
N GLU A 346 22.52 -7.59 4.68
CA GLU A 346 21.44 -7.28 3.74
C GLU A 346 20.19 -8.11 4.06
N VAL A 347 19.04 -7.45 4.15
CA VAL A 347 17.75 -8.12 4.27
C VAL A 347 17.35 -8.68 2.91
N ILE A 348 17.07 -9.97 2.86
CA ILE A 348 16.56 -10.65 1.68
C ILE A 348 15.22 -11.33 1.98
N VAL A 349 14.34 -11.32 0.99
CA VAL A 349 12.94 -11.75 1.15
C VAL A 349 12.55 -12.73 0.06
N SER A 350 11.82 -13.79 0.41
CA SER A 350 11.24 -14.73 -0.55
C SER A 350 9.79 -15.02 -0.21
N GLY A 351 8.98 -15.24 -1.23
CA GLY A 351 7.56 -15.57 -1.12
C GLY A 351 6.74 -15.02 -2.28
N ASP A 352 5.49 -15.49 -2.39
CA ASP A 352 4.55 -15.10 -3.45
C ASP A 352 4.13 -13.62 -3.42
N VAL A 353 4.60 -12.85 -2.43
CA VAL A 353 4.38 -11.39 -2.32
C VAL A 353 5.42 -10.58 -3.09
N VAL A 354 6.55 -11.20 -3.45
CA VAL A 354 7.65 -10.55 -4.18
C VAL A 354 7.26 -10.31 -5.64
N MET A 355 7.55 -9.11 -6.14
CA MET A 355 7.32 -8.71 -7.54
C MET A 355 7.87 -9.72 -8.55
N ALA A 356 7.33 -9.72 -9.76
CA ALA A 356 7.84 -10.53 -10.86
C ALA A 356 9.15 -9.98 -11.47
N GLY A 357 9.47 -8.71 -11.20
CA GLY A 357 10.62 -8.00 -11.74
C GLY A 357 10.30 -6.54 -12.06
N TYR A 358 11.25 -5.81 -12.62
CA TYR A 358 11.05 -4.43 -13.06
C TYR A 358 10.67 -4.35 -14.54
N TRP A 359 9.65 -3.56 -14.85
CA TRP A 359 9.15 -3.34 -16.20
C TRP A 359 10.23 -2.82 -17.15
N GLY A 360 10.46 -3.58 -18.23
CA GLY A 360 11.43 -3.22 -19.28
C GLY A 360 12.87 -3.09 -18.77
N ASN A 361 13.23 -3.67 -17.62
CA ASN A 361 14.53 -3.47 -16.99
C ASN A 361 15.11 -4.78 -16.43
N GLU A 362 15.62 -5.62 -17.32
CA GLU A 362 16.22 -6.91 -17.00
C GLU A 362 17.43 -6.77 -16.08
N THR A 363 18.29 -5.76 -16.29
CA THR A 363 19.46 -5.51 -15.45
C THR A 363 19.08 -5.22 -14.00
N ALA A 364 18.11 -4.33 -13.77
CA ALA A 364 17.62 -4.05 -12.41
C ALA A 364 16.93 -5.29 -11.82
N THR A 365 16.24 -6.07 -12.65
CA THR A 365 15.55 -7.30 -12.22
C THR A 365 16.56 -8.34 -11.75
N ALA A 366 17.59 -8.64 -12.55
CA ALA A 366 18.64 -9.60 -12.19
C ALA A 366 19.47 -9.14 -10.97
N SER A 367 19.59 -7.82 -10.77
CA SER A 367 20.25 -7.28 -9.58
C SER A 367 19.40 -7.42 -8.32
N ALA A 368 18.09 -7.28 -8.42
CA ALA A 368 17.17 -7.31 -7.27
C ALA A 368 16.68 -8.72 -6.95
N LEU A 369 16.50 -9.58 -7.95
CA LEU A 369 16.00 -10.93 -7.81
C LEU A 369 17.12 -11.93 -8.11
N ARG A 370 17.64 -12.61 -7.08
CA ARG A 370 18.73 -13.59 -7.18
C ARG A 370 18.38 -14.85 -6.42
N ASP A 371 18.57 -16.01 -7.03
CA ASP A 371 18.39 -17.32 -6.38
C ASP A 371 17.03 -17.52 -5.66
N GLY A 372 15.96 -16.90 -6.17
CA GLY A 372 14.62 -16.95 -5.57
C GLY A 372 14.36 -15.93 -4.46
N TRP A 373 15.28 -15.00 -4.24
CA TRP A 373 15.21 -13.94 -3.23
C TRP A 373 15.16 -12.56 -3.85
N LEU A 374 14.33 -11.69 -3.28
CA LEU A 374 14.42 -10.25 -3.40
C LEU A 374 15.50 -9.73 -2.45
N HIS A 375 16.53 -9.12 -3.00
CA HIS A 375 17.49 -8.30 -2.29
C HIS A 375 16.93 -6.89 -2.12
N THR A 376 16.54 -6.55 -0.90
CA THR A 376 15.78 -5.32 -0.62
C THR A 376 16.65 -4.07 -0.65
N GLY A 377 17.97 -4.24 -0.52
CA GLY A 377 18.94 -3.16 -0.33
C GLY A 377 18.90 -2.50 1.06
N ASP A 378 18.04 -2.97 1.96
CA ASP A 378 17.98 -2.51 3.35
C ASP A 378 18.92 -3.35 4.22
N ILE A 379 19.56 -2.71 5.19
CA ILE A 379 20.45 -3.36 6.17
C ILE A 379 19.71 -3.53 7.49
N GLY A 380 19.76 -4.74 8.03
CA GLY A 380 19.13 -5.08 9.29
C GLY A 380 19.79 -6.25 9.98
N SER A 381 19.26 -6.62 11.13
CA SER A 381 19.66 -7.81 11.88
C SER A 381 18.42 -8.50 12.42
N VAL A 382 18.46 -9.82 12.49
CA VAL A 382 17.41 -10.64 13.13
C VAL A 382 17.93 -11.13 14.47
N ASP A 383 17.16 -10.97 15.53
CA ASP A 383 17.53 -11.45 16.86
C ASP A 383 17.28 -12.96 17.02
N ALA A 384 17.65 -13.52 18.18
CA ALA A 384 17.45 -14.95 18.47
C ALA A 384 15.97 -15.39 18.52
N HIS A 385 15.03 -14.44 18.54
CA HIS A 385 13.58 -14.65 18.58
C HIS A 385 12.91 -14.43 17.21
N GLY A 386 13.67 -14.03 16.18
CA GLY A 386 13.17 -13.83 14.82
C GLY A 386 12.67 -12.40 14.53
N PHE A 387 12.90 -11.44 15.43
CA PHE A 387 12.54 -10.05 15.21
C PHE A 387 13.58 -9.36 14.32
N LEU A 388 13.12 -8.80 13.19
CA LEU A 388 13.93 -8.02 12.29
C LEU A 388 13.98 -6.56 12.75
N THR A 389 15.18 -6.02 12.95
CA THR A 389 15.40 -4.58 13.15
C THR A 389 16.14 -4.00 11.96
N LEU A 390 15.54 -2.97 11.34
CA LEU A 390 16.16 -2.22 10.24
C LEU A 390 17.08 -1.13 10.79
N LYS A 391 18.33 -1.08 10.33
CA LYS A 391 19.32 -0.10 10.77
C LYS A 391 19.43 1.06 9.80
N ASP A 392 19.53 0.79 8.50
CA ASP A 392 19.60 1.81 7.45
C ASP A 392 19.44 1.21 6.05
N ARG A 393 19.53 2.02 5.00
CA ARG A 393 19.81 1.54 3.64
C ARG A 393 21.30 1.30 3.45
N SER A 394 21.62 0.25 2.69
CA SER A 394 23.00 -0.11 2.35
C SER A 394 23.83 1.04 1.76
N LYS A 395 23.19 2.01 1.11
CA LYS A 395 23.83 3.17 0.48
C LYS A 395 24.02 4.37 1.41
N ASP A 396 23.31 4.41 2.53
CA ASP A 396 23.28 5.55 3.44
C ASP A 396 24.18 5.30 4.69
N VAL A 397 24.70 4.08 4.85
CA VAL A 397 25.68 3.71 5.88
C VAL A 397 26.94 4.59 5.77
N ILE A 398 27.27 5.28 6.86
CA ILE A 398 28.49 6.08 6.96
C ILE A 398 29.63 5.18 7.45
N ILE A 399 30.71 5.07 6.68
CA ILE A 399 31.91 4.34 7.11
C ILE A 399 32.94 5.34 7.65
N SER A 400 33.26 5.25 8.93
CA SER A 400 34.27 6.09 9.58
C SER A 400 35.09 5.29 10.58
N GLY A 401 36.41 5.47 10.56
CA GLY A 401 37.32 4.79 11.50
C GLY A 401 37.33 3.26 11.43
N GLY A 402 36.85 2.67 10.32
CA GLY A 402 36.74 1.20 10.17
C GLY A 402 35.45 0.61 10.74
N SER A 403 34.49 1.44 11.17
CA SER A 403 33.18 1.03 11.67
C SER A 403 32.07 1.54 10.76
N ASN A 404 31.01 0.74 10.63
CA ASN A 404 29.76 1.17 10.04
C ASN A 404 28.98 1.97 11.08
N ILE A 405 28.60 3.19 10.72
CA ILE A 405 27.77 4.10 11.50
C ILE A 405 26.45 4.24 10.75
N TYR A 406 25.35 3.85 11.40
CA TYR A 406 24.01 3.93 10.84
C TYR A 406 23.36 5.25 11.28
N PRO A 407 23.09 6.22 10.39
CA PRO A 407 22.33 7.44 10.66
C PRO A 407 21.19 7.29 11.67
N ARG A 408 20.34 6.27 11.52
CA ARG A 408 19.23 6.00 12.44
C ARG A 408 19.66 5.84 13.90
N GLU A 409 20.78 5.17 14.18
CA GLU A 409 21.28 4.97 15.55
C GLU A 409 21.67 6.32 16.19
N VAL A 410 22.12 7.29 15.38
CA VAL A 410 22.43 8.65 15.85
C VAL A 410 21.17 9.46 16.07
N GLU A 411 20.22 9.40 15.14
CA GLU A 411 18.91 10.05 15.20
C GLU A 411 18.12 9.62 16.45
N GLU A 412 18.11 8.31 16.76
CA GLU A 412 17.46 7.74 17.96
C GLU A 412 18.03 8.28 19.28
N VAL A 413 19.31 8.65 19.32
CA VAL A 413 19.93 9.27 20.50
C VAL A 413 19.54 10.75 20.59
N LEU A 414 19.55 11.47 19.46
CA LEU A 414 19.21 12.90 19.41
C LEU A 414 17.77 13.18 19.84
N LEU A 415 16.82 12.34 19.43
CA LEU A 415 15.40 12.47 19.78
C LEU A 415 15.08 12.23 21.25
N ARG A 416 16.04 11.75 22.06
CA ARG A 416 15.89 11.70 23.53
C ARG A 416 15.98 13.08 24.18
N HIS A 417 16.46 14.09 23.47
CA HIS A 417 16.60 15.45 23.98
C HIS A 417 15.29 16.24 23.81
N SER A 418 14.77 16.83 24.89
CA SER A 418 13.45 17.48 24.92
C SER A 418 13.27 18.70 23.99
N GLY A 419 14.38 19.27 23.51
CA GLY A 419 14.38 20.38 22.55
C GLY A 419 14.40 19.98 21.06
N VAL A 420 14.47 18.68 20.74
CA VAL A 420 14.52 18.19 19.36
C VAL A 420 13.13 17.70 18.95
N VAL A 421 12.59 18.25 17.86
CA VAL A 421 11.24 17.94 17.37
C VAL A 421 11.26 16.89 16.25
N GLU A 422 12.29 16.91 15.41
CA GLU A 422 12.57 15.94 14.34
C GLU A 422 14.08 15.93 14.05
N THR A 423 14.57 14.85 13.43
CA THR A 423 15.98 14.66 13.01
C THR A 423 16.06 14.21 11.57
#